data_AF-A0A6P4YZH0-F1
#
_entry.id   AF-A0A6P4YZH0-F1
#
_cell.length_a   1.000
_cell.length_b   1.000
_cell.length_c   1.000
_cell.angle_alpha   90.00
_cell.angle_beta   90.00
_cell.angle_gamma   90.00
#
_symmetry.space_group_name_H-M   'P 1'
#
loop_
_entity.id
_entity.type
_entity.pdbx_description
1 polymer ?
#
loop_
_entity_poly.entity_id
_entity_poly.type
_entity_poly.pdbx_seq_one_letter_code
_entity_poly.pdbx_strand_id
1 'polypeptide(L)'
;MVIRVCCVRGSHYRVGHQIGRAFRAQIAEYFRRYPGFAKLLATLQTDAGRNAYEGYLKAAKSAFPHYVDEIVGMSEGSGLPFEHLFLMHCQSEFTLMSLQQEEVETETEGCTTVYLNVRNGPRILAHNEDGDSLIKALGYVVVASIEPYELPSGEVVPEESFTAYCYPGLLAGNAYGFNLHGLCTAGNFQLAKCVEKDKIPQRFACRALLSAASVEKAVDILRTGSGVGLATGYSYNLAVSTKDGDNAMYSVEVAPAEGEARNLVSVHAVEPGEVGSASSYNHYNMYEHLDTPSWRDLSSEHRKARAGAVGPLSSKEDVLKFMGRMIRNMG
;
A
#
# COMPACT_ATOMS: atom_id res chain seq x y z
N MET A 1 -23.87 -1.44 2.75
CA MET A 1 -22.87 -1.44 1.66
C MET A 1 -22.54 -2.88 1.36
N VAL A 2 -22.65 -3.32 0.10
CA VAL A 2 -22.28 -4.69 -0.29
C VAL A 2 -20.91 -4.61 -0.96
N ILE A 3 -19.91 -5.27 -0.38
CA ILE A 3 -18.56 -5.36 -0.98
C ILE A 3 -18.62 -6.39 -2.12
N ARG A 4 -18.11 -6.01 -3.29
CA ARG A 4 -18.04 -6.91 -4.46
C ARG A 4 -16.78 -7.74 -4.36
N VAL A 5 -16.87 -9.02 -4.70
CA VAL A 5 -15.76 -9.96 -4.70
C VAL A 5 -15.64 -10.59 -6.09
N CYS A 6 -14.43 -10.67 -6.63
CA CYS A 6 -14.15 -11.36 -7.89
C CYS A 6 -12.99 -12.35 -7.72
N CYS A 7 -13.20 -13.58 -8.17
CA CYS A 7 -12.15 -14.59 -8.26
C CYS A 7 -11.53 -14.55 -9.65
N VAL A 8 -10.21 -14.39 -9.74
CA VAL A 8 -9.47 -14.23 -11.00
C VAL A 8 -8.28 -15.18 -11.05
N ARG A 9 -7.92 -15.63 -12.25
CA ARG A 9 -6.82 -16.59 -12.42
C ARG A 9 -6.09 -16.51 -13.76
N GLY A 10 -4.86 -17.02 -13.80
CA GLY A 10 -4.01 -17.12 -14.99
C GLY A 10 -2.77 -16.22 -14.89
N SER A 11 -2.15 -15.88 -16.02
CA SER A 11 -1.06 -14.89 -16.03
C SER A 11 -1.46 -13.53 -15.47
N HIS A 12 -0.48 -12.72 -15.06
CA HIS A 12 -0.70 -11.35 -14.56
C HIS A 12 -1.55 -10.50 -15.52
N TYR A 13 -1.25 -10.53 -16.82
CA TYR A 13 -2.08 -9.87 -17.84
C TYR A 13 -3.54 -10.38 -17.83
N ARG A 14 -3.77 -11.71 -17.79
CA ARG A 14 -5.13 -12.28 -17.77
C ARG A 14 -5.89 -11.90 -16.51
N VAL A 15 -5.20 -11.85 -15.37
CA VAL A 15 -5.75 -11.40 -14.09
C VAL A 15 -6.17 -9.93 -14.19
N GLY A 16 -5.28 -9.07 -14.67
CA GLY A 16 -5.56 -7.67 -14.94
C GLY A 16 -6.78 -7.47 -15.84
N HIS A 17 -6.84 -8.20 -16.96
CA HIS A 17 -7.94 -8.16 -17.91
C HIS A 17 -9.27 -8.61 -17.29
N GLN A 18 -9.27 -9.68 -16.49
CA GLN A 18 -10.47 -10.12 -15.76
C GLN A 18 -10.96 -9.06 -14.76
N ILE A 19 -10.05 -8.45 -13.99
CA ILE A 19 -10.38 -7.37 -13.04
C ILE A 19 -10.97 -6.17 -13.81
N GLY A 20 -10.28 -5.70 -14.85
CA GLY A 20 -10.70 -4.57 -15.67
C GLY A 20 -12.09 -4.80 -16.29
N ARG A 21 -12.35 -6.01 -16.78
CA ARG A 21 -13.65 -6.37 -17.36
C ARG A 21 -14.76 -6.48 -16.31
N ALA A 22 -14.49 -7.14 -15.19
CA ALA A 22 -15.47 -7.36 -14.13
C ALA A 22 -15.89 -6.06 -13.45
N PHE A 23 -14.95 -5.12 -13.28
CA PHE A 23 -15.17 -3.86 -12.56
C PHE A 23 -15.13 -2.62 -13.46
N ARG A 24 -15.29 -2.79 -14.78
CA ARG A 24 -15.27 -1.70 -15.78
C ARG A 24 -16.06 -0.47 -15.34
N ALA A 25 -17.29 -0.68 -14.85
CA ALA A 25 -18.15 0.42 -14.42
C ALA A 25 -17.62 1.15 -13.18
N GLN A 26 -17.11 0.42 -12.18
CA GLN A 26 -16.54 0.99 -10.96
C GLN A 26 -15.25 1.76 -11.26
N ILE A 27 -14.40 1.20 -12.12
CA ILE A 27 -13.15 1.82 -12.55
C ILE A 27 -13.44 3.12 -13.32
N ALA A 28 -14.32 3.07 -14.32
CA ALA A 28 -14.68 4.25 -15.11
C ALA A 28 -15.34 5.34 -14.23
N GLU A 29 -16.24 4.95 -13.32
CA GLU A 29 -16.90 5.88 -12.40
C GLU A 29 -15.91 6.52 -11.43
N TYR A 30 -14.93 5.77 -10.92
CA TYR A 30 -13.89 6.29 -10.04
C TYR A 30 -13.06 7.34 -10.76
N PHE A 31 -12.53 7.02 -11.95
CA PHE A 31 -11.72 7.96 -12.73
C PHE A 31 -12.51 9.22 -13.15
N ARG A 32 -13.80 9.07 -13.44
CA ARG A 32 -14.68 10.19 -13.79
C ARG A 32 -14.94 11.13 -12.61
N ARG A 33 -15.03 10.59 -11.39
CA ARG A 33 -15.44 11.36 -10.20
C ARG A 33 -14.29 11.76 -9.30
N TYR A 34 -13.15 11.09 -9.39
CA TYR A 34 -12.00 11.36 -8.54
C TYR A 34 -11.49 12.79 -8.81
N PRO A 35 -11.62 13.73 -7.85
CA PRO A 35 -11.33 15.15 -8.10
C PRO A 35 -9.87 15.39 -8.51
N GLY A 36 -8.95 14.58 -8.00
CA GLY A 36 -7.52 14.70 -8.29
C GLY A 36 -7.12 14.28 -9.70
N PHE A 37 -7.99 13.56 -10.44
CA PHE A 37 -7.60 13.00 -11.74
C PHE A 37 -7.33 14.07 -12.80
N ALA A 38 -8.16 15.12 -12.85
CA ALA A 38 -7.97 16.23 -13.80
C ALA A 38 -6.64 16.98 -13.55
N LYS A 39 -6.27 17.17 -12.28
CA LYS A 39 -4.98 17.78 -11.90
C LYS A 39 -3.81 16.92 -12.36
N LEU A 40 -3.88 15.60 -12.15
CA LEU A 40 -2.85 14.66 -12.62
C LEU A 40 -2.70 14.71 -14.14
N LEU A 41 -3.81 14.72 -14.89
CA LEU A 41 -3.77 14.84 -16.34
C LEU A 41 -3.10 16.14 -16.78
N ALA A 42 -3.40 17.26 -16.12
CA ALA A 42 -2.74 18.54 -16.40
C ALA A 42 -1.24 18.49 -16.09
N THR A 43 -0.84 17.90 -14.95
CA THR A 43 0.58 17.69 -14.62
C THR A 43 1.30 16.86 -15.69
N LEU A 44 0.67 15.80 -16.18
CA LEU A 44 1.21 14.93 -17.23
C LEU A 44 1.46 15.66 -18.57
N GLN A 45 0.76 16.76 -18.85
CA GLN A 45 0.98 17.58 -20.05
C GLN A 45 2.20 18.51 -19.94
N THR A 46 2.79 18.67 -18.74
CA THR A 46 4.03 19.44 -18.56
C THR A 46 5.25 18.57 -18.86
N ASP A 47 6.35 19.17 -19.33
CA ASP A 47 7.61 18.45 -19.56
C ASP A 47 8.11 17.75 -18.29
N ALA A 48 8.03 18.43 -17.15
CA ALA A 48 8.44 17.87 -15.86
C ALA A 48 7.57 16.67 -15.43
N GLY A 49 6.26 16.76 -15.63
CA GLY A 49 5.34 15.67 -15.31
C GLY A 49 5.48 14.48 -16.25
N ARG A 50 5.68 14.72 -17.55
CA ARG A 50 5.96 13.66 -18.53
C ARG A 50 7.27 12.94 -18.24
N ASN A 51 8.34 13.68 -17.96
CA ASN A 51 9.63 13.10 -17.59
C ASN A 51 9.52 12.21 -16.33
N ALA A 52 8.81 12.67 -15.29
CA ALA A 52 8.58 11.86 -14.09
C ALA A 52 7.75 10.60 -14.39
N TYR A 53 6.66 10.73 -15.15
CA TYR A 53 5.83 9.58 -15.57
C TYR A 53 6.66 8.53 -16.32
N GLU A 54 7.50 8.94 -17.26
CA GLU A 54 8.35 8.05 -18.05
C GLU A 54 9.44 7.38 -17.21
N GLY A 55 10.05 8.12 -16.28
CA GLY A 55 10.99 7.59 -15.28
C GLY A 55 10.37 6.49 -14.43
N TYR A 56 9.18 6.76 -13.87
CA TYR A 56 8.40 5.77 -13.10
C TYR A 56 8.05 4.53 -13.94
N LEU A 57 7.60 4.71 -15.18
CA LEU A 57 7.25 3.59 -16.06
C LEU A 57 8.47 2.74 -16.40
N LYS A 58 9.61 3.37 -16.67
CA LYS A 58 10.87 2.68 -16.92
C LYS A 58 11.32 1.88 -15.71
N ALA A 59 11.28 2.47 -14.51
CA ALA A 59 11.63 1.80 -13.26
C ALA A 59 10.71 0.61 -12.98
N ALA A 60 9.39 0.79 -13.12
CA ALA A 60 8.40 -0.27 -12.93
C ALA A 60 8.60 -1.42 -13.92
N LYS A 61 8.83 -1.14 -15.21
CA LYS A 61 9.11 -2.17 -16.23
C LYS A 61 10.40 -2.94 -15.94
N SER A 62 11.42 -2.27 -15.41
CA SER A 62 12.69 -2.90 -15.09
C SER A 62 12.58 -3.84 -13.89
N ALA A 63 11.85 -3.44 -12.85
CA ALA A 63 11.79 -4.17 -11.58
C ALA A 63 10.63 -5.17 -11.51
N PHE A 64 9.49 -4.84 -12.12
CA PHE A 64 8.24 -5.59 -12.01
C PHE A 64 7.48 -5.64 -13.35
N PRO A 65 8.08 -6.18 -14.43
CA PRO A 65 7.45 -6.21 -15.76
C PRO A 65 6.09 -6.92 -15.74
N HIS A 66 5.95 -7.99 -14.95
CA HIS A 66 4.70 -8.73 -14.79
C HIS A 66 3.57 -7.93 -14.17
N TYR A 67 3.87 -6.99 -13.25
CA TYR A 67 2.84 -6.09 -12.71
C TYR A 67 2.48 -4.98 -13.71
N VAL A 68 3.40 -4.60 -14.60
CA VAL A 68 3.06 -3.73 -15.73
C VAL A 68 2.11 -4.46 -16.70
N ASP A 69 2.35 -5.74 -16.98
CA ASP A 69 1.44 -6.57 -17.78
C ASP A 69 0.05 -6.70 -17.13
N GLU A 70 -0.03 -6.79 -15.80
CA GLU A 70 -1.31 -6.75 -15.07
C GLU A 70 -2.07 -5.43 -15.35
N ILE A 71 -1.37 -4.28 -15.36
CA ILE A 71 -1.98 -2.98 -15.68
C ILE A 71 -2.39 -2.91 -17.17
N VAL A 72 -1.59 -3.47 -18.08
CA VAL A 72 -1.95 -3.58 -19.51
C VAL A 72 -3.24 -4.38 -19.68
N GLY A 73 -3.34 -5.55 -19.05
CA GLY A 73 -4.56 -6.35 -19.03
C GLY A 73 -5.74 -5.55 -18.49
N MET A 74 -5.55 -4.84 -17.37
CA MET A 74 -6.58 -4.00 -16.76
C MET A 74 -7.05 -2.86 -17.67
N SER A 75 -6.13 -2.24 -18.43
CA SER A 75 -6.42 -1.25 -19.45
C SER A 75 -7.38 -1.79 -20.50
N GLU A 76 -7.05 -2.93 -21.10
CA GLU A 76 -7.88 -3.55 -22.14
C GLU A 76 -9.23 -4.04 -21.60
N GLY A 77 -9.21 -4.66 -20.41
CA GLY A 77 -10.41 -5.15 -19.75
C GLY A 77 -11.40 -4.04 -19.37
N SER A 78 -10.89 -2.91 -18.88
CA SER A 78 -11.71 -1.75 -18.48
C SER A 78 -12.05 -0.83 -19.67
N GLY A 79 -11.24 -0.84 -20.73
CA GLY A 79 -11.31 0.10 -21.84
C GLY A 79 -10.79 1.51 -21.50
N LEU A 80 -10.12 1.69 -20.35
CA LEU A 80 -9.41 2.93 -20.05
C LEU A 80 -7.99 2.90 -20.65
N PRO A 81 -7.45 4.05 -21.10
CA PRO A 81 -6.08 4.12 -21.59
C PRO A 81 -5.06 3.68 -20.53
N PHE A 82 -4.05 2.92 -20.93
CA PHE A 82 -2.95 2.50 -20.05
C PHE A 82 -2.30 3.70 -19.36
N GLU A 83 -2.10 4.80 -20.08
CA GLU A 83 -1.49 6.02 -19.55
C GLU A 83 -2.27 6.58 -18.36
N HIS A 84 -3.60 6.52 -18.41
CA HIS A 84 -4.45 6.98 -17.31
C HIS A 84 -4.34 6.08 -16.09
N LEU A 85 -4.37 4.75 -16.30
CA LEU A 85 -4.23 3.78 -15.21
C LEU A 85 -2.86 3.90 -14.55
N PHE A 86 -1.79 3.93 -15.33
CA PHE A 86 -0.43 4.06 -14.80
C PHE A 86 -0.23 5.43 -14.12
N LEU A 87 -0.79 6.51 -14.65
CA LEU A 87 -0.76 7.82 -13.99
C LEU A 87 -1.37 7.78 -12.58
N MET A 88 -2.47 7.04 -12.41
CA MET A 88 -3.07 6.83 -11.09
C MET A 88 -2.21 5.94 -10.17
N HIS A 89 -1.35 5.08 -10.72
CA HIS A 89 -0.36 4.35 -9.91
C HIS A 89 0.73 5.27 -9.35
N CYS A 90 1.02 6.37 -10.05
CA CYS A 90 1.98 7.41 -9.65
C CYS A 90 1.35 8.55 -8.83
N GLN A 91 0.06 8.44 -8.46
CA GLN A 91 -0.70 9.50 -7.81
C GLN A 91 0.01 10.01 -6.55
N SER A 92 0.48 9.10 -5.69
CA SER A 92 1.12 9.44 -4.42
C SER A 92 2.37 10.30 -4.63
N GLU A 93 3.19 9.92 -5.59
CA GLU A 93 4.42 10.61 -5.97
C GLU A 93 4.10 12.01 -6.53
N PHE A 94 3.13 12.13 -7.43
CA PHE A 94 2.69 13.43 -7.97
C PHE A 94 2.09 14.36 -6.91
N THR A 95 1.34 13.80 -5.96
CA THR A 95 0.82 14.57 -4.82
C THR A 95 1.96 15.13 -3.98
N LEU A 96 2.96 14.32 -3.62
CA LEU A 96 4.10 14.78 -2.82
C LEU A 96 4.99 15.79 -3.57
N MET A 97 5.23 15.58 -4.86
CA MET A 97 5.96 16.56 -5.69
C MET A 97 5.24 17.91 -5.77
N SER A 98 3.90 17.92 -5.70
CA SER A 98 3.12 19.17 -5.63
C SER A 98 3.27 19.84 -4.26
N LEU A 99 3.30 19.08 -3.17
CA LEU A 99 3.53 19.61 -1.82
C LEU A 99 4.93 20.19 -1.65
N GLN A 100 5.95 19.69 -2.34
CA GLN A 100 7.29 20.30 -2.33
C GLN A 100 7.30 21.75 -2.82
N GLN A 101 6.29 22.18 -3.58
CA GLN A 101 6.20 23.53 -4.13
C GLN A 101 5.49 24.52 -3.20
N GLU A 102 4.82 24.04 -2.14
CA GLU A 102 4.03 24.87 -1.23
C GLU A 102 4.43 24.50 0.22
N GLU A 103 4.94 25.43 1.04
CA GLU A 103 5.17 25.19 2.48
C GLU A 103 3.82 25.04 3.20
N VAL A 104 3.24 23.83 3.16
CA VAL A 104 1.87 23.58 3.63
C VAL A 104 1.89 22.61 4.80
N GLU A 105 1.25 23.02 5.91
CA GLU A 105 0.74 22.09 6.91
C GLU A 105 -0.44 21.34 6.28
N THR A 106 -0.31 20.02 6.10
CA THR A 106 -1.36 19.21 5.50
C THR A 106 -2.16 18.49 6.58
N GLU A 107 -3.49 18.61 6.54
CA GLU A 107 -4.38 17.67 7.21
C GLU A 107 -4.80 16.62 6.18
N THR A 108 -4.20 15.44 6.25
CA THR A 108 -4.65 14.30 5.44
C THR A 108 -5.66 13.46 6.22
N GLU A 109 -6.69 12.97 5.52
CA GLU A 109 -7.45 11.81 5.99
C GLU A 109 -6.47 10.64 6.03
N GLY A 110 -6.01 10.28 7.24
CA GLY A 110 -4.83 9.47 7.41
C GLY A 110 -5.14 8.11 8.03
N CYS A 111 -4.67 7.06 7.37
CA CYS A 111 -4.89 5.68 7.79
C CYS A 111 -4.29 5.42 9.19
N THR A 112 -4.91 4.52 9.95
CA THR A 112 -4.42 4.10 11.29
C THR A 112 -4.27 2.60 11.32
N THR A 113 -3.09 2.11 11.73
CA THR A 113 -2.85 0.69 11.97
C THR A 113 -2.64 0.43 13.45
N VAL A 114 -3.28 -0.62 13.96
CA VAL A 114 -3.16 -1.09 15.35
C VAL A 114 -2.73 -2.53 15.33
N TYR A 115 -1.66 -2.80 16.07
CA TYR A 115 -1.17 -4.12 16.38
C TYR A 115 -1.57 -4.45 17.81
N LEU A 116 -2.15 -5.62 18.02
CA LEU A 116 -2.30 -6.23 19.33
C LEU A 116 -1.59 -7.58 19.28
N ASN A 117 -0.52 -7.74 20.04
CA ASN A 117 0.25 -8.99 20.10
C ASN A 117 0.37 -9.43 21.56
N VAL A 118 -0.51 -10.33 22.00
CA VAL A 118 -0.54 -10.84 23.37
C VAL A 118 0.04 -12.25 23.41
N ARG A 119 1.00 -12.51 24.31
CA ARG A 119 1.58 -13.83 24.54
C ARG A 119 0.48 -14.83 24.91
N ASN A 120 0.43 -15.95 24.19
CA ASN A 120 -0.62 -16.98 24.34
C ASN A 120 -2.05 -16.43 24.22
N GLY A 121 -2.22 -15.30 23.55
CA GLY A 121 -3.49 -14.57 23.45
C GLY A 121 -3.77 -14.07 22.04
N PRO A 122 -4.65 -13.06 21.89
CA PRO A 122 -5.00 -12.53 20.58
C PRO A 122 -3.79 -11.89 19.86
N ARG A 123 -3.74 -12.13 18.56
CA ARG A 123 -2.86 -11.47 17.60
C ARG A 123 -3.73 -10.82 16.53
N ILE A 124 -3.77 -9.49 16.52
CA ILE A 124 -4.64 -8.71 15.65
C ILE A 124 -3.83 -7.61 14.97
N LEU A 125 -3.89 -7.58 13.64
CA LEU A 125 -3.55 -6.42 12.83
C LEU A 125 -4.87 -5.78 12.39
N ALA A 126 -5.17 -4.59 12.88
CA ALA A 126 -6.36 -3.83 12.52
C ALA A 126 -5.95 -2.57 11.77
N HIS A 127 -6.68 -2.24 10.72
CA HIS A 127 -6.36 -1.11 9.84
C HIS A 127 -7.63 -0.33 9.48
N ASN A 128 -7.57 0.99 9.62
CA ASN A 128 -8.56 1.90 9.04
C ASN A 128 -7.96 2.47 7.76
N GLU A 129 -8.60 2.15 6.64
CA GLU A 129 -8.30 2.72 5.34
C GLU A 129 -9.03 4.04 5.19
N ASP A 130 -8.35 5.13 5.53
CA ASP A 130 -8.86 6.49 5.33
C ASP A 130 -8.32 7.04 4.00
N GLY A 131 -9.21 7.60 3.18
CA GLY A 131 -8.96 8.04 1.82
C GLY A 131 -10.25 8.43 1.11
N ASP A 132 -10.19 8.74 -0.19
CA ASP A 132 -11.33 9.24 -0.97
C ASP A 132 -12.60 8.39 -0.77
N SER A 133 -13.71 9.03 -0.39
CA SER A 133 -15.00 8.39 -0.11
C SER A 133 -15.54 7.52 -1.27
N LEU A 134 -15.11 7.77 -2.52
CA LEU A 134 -15.43 6.96 -3.67
C LEU A 134 -14.84 5.56 -3.58
N ILE A 135 -13.67 5.39 -2.95
CA ILE A 135 -13.04 4.08 -2.75
C ILE A 135 -13.95 3.18 -1.93
N LYS A 136 -14.60 3.71 -0.89
CA LYS A 136 -15.57 2.96 -0.09
C LYS A 136 -16.77 2.47 -0.92
N ALA A 137 -17.24 3.27 -1.87
CA ALA A 137 -18.40 2.95 -2.70
C ALA A 137 -18.09 2.05 -3.90
N LEU A 138 -16.89 2.20 -4.47
CA LEU A 138 -16.49 1.62 -5.76
C LEU A 138 -15.43 0.53 -5.63
N GLY A 139 -14.74 0.44 -4.51
CA GLY A 139 -13.75 -0.58 -4.23
C GLY A 139 -14.34 -1.99 -4.21
N TYR A 140 -13.45 -2.96 -4.36
CA TYR A 140 -13.80 -4.36 -4.51
C TYR A 140 -12.70 -5.26 -3.94
N VAL A 141 -13.04 -6.51 -3.66
CA VAL A 141 -12.09 -7.54 -3.23
C VAL A 141 -11.75 -8.44 -4.40
N VAL A 142 -10.47 -8.70 -4.59
CA VAL A 142 -9.96 -9.68 -5.55
C VAL A 142 -9.43 -10.88 -4.78
N VAL A 143 -9.83 -12.07 -5.21
CA VAL A 143 -9.22 -13.36 -4.82
C VAL A 143 -8.48 -13.87 -6.06
N ALA A 144 -7.15 -13.86 -6.03
CA ALA A 144 -6.32 -14.16 -7.18
C ALA A 144 -5.56 -15.49 -7.04
N SER A 145 -5.38 -16.17 -8.16
CA SER A 145 -4.44 -17.28 -8.34
C SER A 145 -3.68 -17.06 -9.65
N ILE A 146 -2.41 -16.73 -9.54
CA ILE A 146 -1.58 -16.26 -10.65
C ILE A 146 -0.51 -17.28 -10.97
N GLU A 147 -0.38 -17.59 -12.25
CA GLU A 147 0.63 -18.52 -12.78
C GLU A 147 2.05 -17.94 -12.59
N PRO A 148 3.08 -18.79 -12.46
CA PRO A 148 4.48 -18.34 -12.45
C PRO A 148 4.83 -17.47 -13.66
N TYR A 149 5.76 -16.54 -13.48
CA TYR A 149 6.21 -15.62 -14.52
C TYR A 149 7.73 -15.67 -14.69
N GLU A 150 8.22 -15.82 -15.92
CA GLU A 150 9.65 -15.77 -16.23
C GLU A 150 10.08 -14.33 -16.52
N LEU A 151 10.91 -13.76 -15.64
CA LEU A 151 11.47 -12.44 -15.83
C LEU A 151 12.44 -12.42 -17.01
N PRO A 152 12.67 -11.25 -17.65
CA PRO A 152 13.69 -11.11 -18.69
C PRO A 152 15.11 -11.53 -18.26
N SER A 153 15.38 -11.56 -16.95
CA SER A 153 16.63 -12.07 -16.36
C SER A 153 16.74 -13.60 -16.37
N GLY A 154 15.66 -14.33 -16.65
CA GLY A 154 15.54 -15.78 -16.50
C GLY A 154 15.13 -16.23 -15.09
N GLU A 155 14.99 -15.32 -14.14
CA GLU A 155 14.44 -15.63 -12.82
C GLU A 155 12.93 -15.90 -12.92
N VAL A 156 12.45 -16.93 -12.24
CA VAL A 156 11.03 -17.29 -12.21
C VAL A 156 10.39 -16.74 -10.94
N VAL A 157 9.45 -15.81 -11.12
CA VAL A 157 8.50 -15.42 -10.07
C VAL A 157 7.57 -16.61 -9.85
N PRO A 158 7.45 -17.13 -8.61
CA PRO A 158 6.59 -18.28 -8.32
C PRO A 158 5.11 -17.94 -8.51
N GLU A 159 4.25 -18.96 -8.43
CA GLU A 159 2.82 -18.74 -8.39
C GLU A 159 2.42 -17.84 -7.22
N GLU A 160 1.42 -16.99 -7.43
CA GLU A 160 0.90 -16.09 -6.40
C GLU A 160 -0.55 -16.45 -6.07
N SER A 161 -0.92 -16.47 -4.79
CA SER A 161 -2.32 -16.52 -4.41
C SER A 161 -2.59 -15.62 -3.21
N PHE A 162 -3.54 -14.70 -3.39
CA PHE A 162 -3.87 -13.69 -2.40
C PHE A 162 -5.33 -13.27 -2.45
N THR A 163 -5.77 -12.65 -1.37
CA THR A 163 -7.02 -11.89 -1.29
C THR A 163 -6.70 -10.47 -0.87
N ALA A 164 -7.20 -9.46 -1.58
CA ALA A 164 -6.93 -8.06 -1.27
C ALA A 164 -8.13 -7.16 -1.56
N TYR A 165 -8.27 -6.10 -0.77
CA TYR A 165 -9.15 -4.99 -1.10
C TYR A 165 -8.43 -4.04 -2.06
N CYS A 166 -9.09 -3.75 -3.17
CA CYS A 166 -8.53 -3.02 -4.30
C CYS A 166 -9.24 -1.69 -4.47
N TYR A 167 -8.43 -0.66 -4.68
CA TYR A 167 -8.90 0.60 -5.22
C TYR A 167 -9.27 0.40 -6.70
N PRO A 168 -10.32 1.08 -7.21
CA PRO A 168 -10.72 0.88 -8.60
C PRO A 168 -9.62 1.27 -9.59
N GLY A 169 -9.19 0.30 -10.41
CA GLY A 169 -8.22 0.52 -11.47
C GLY A 169 -6.76 0.51 -11.02
N LEU A 170 -6.49 0.11 -9.78
CA LEU A 170 -5.14 0.00 -9.23
C LEU A 170 -4.78 -1.44 -8.89
N LEU A 171 -3.48 -1.75 -8.91
CA LEU A 171 -2.93 -3.01 -8.43
C LEU A 171 -3.39 -3.29 -6.99
N ALA A 172 -3.58 -4.58 -6.70
CA ALA A 172 -3.92 -5.06 -5.36
C ALA A 172 -2.82 -4.76 -4.33
N GLY A 173 -3.21 -4.65 -3.06
CA GLY A 173 -2.29 -4.59 -1.92
C GLY A 173 -2.13 -3.21 -1.27
N ASN A 174 -2.60 -2.12 -1.90
CA ASN A 174 -2.44 -0.78 -1.32
C ASN A 174 -3.14 -0.62 0.04
N ALA A 175 -4.36 -1.15 0.17
CA ALA A 175 -5.16 -0.99 1.38
C ALA A 175 -4.83 -2.08 2.41
N TYR A 176 -5.34 -3.28 2.15
CA TYR A 176 -4.98 -4.47 2.88
C TYR A 176 -5.11 -5.71 1.99
N GLY A 177 -4.37 -6.75 2.35
CA GLY A 177 -4.49 -8.06 1.74
C GLY A 177 -3.78 -9.13 2.53
N PHE A 178 -3.98 -10.38 2.13
CA PHE A 178 -3.28 -11.52 2.69
C PHE A 178 -3.04 -12.58 1.63
N ASN A 179 -1.99 -13.38 1.79
CA ASN A 179 -1.60 -14.39 0.82
C ASN A 179 -1.64 -15.82 1.37
N LEU A 180 -1.40 -16.81 0.50
CA LEU A 180 -1.44 -18.24 0.86
C LEU A 180 -0.41 -18.63 1.91
N HIS A 181 0.66 -17.84 2.06
CA HIS A 181 1.75 -18.06 3.01
C HIS A 181 1.43 -17.55 4.42
N GLY A 182 0.25 -16.97 4.62
CA GLY A 182 -0.17 -16.45 5.92
C GLY A 182 0.35 -15.05 6.22
N LEU A 183 0.94 -14.35 5.25
CA LEU A 183 1.32 -12.95 5.38
C LEU A 183 0.09 -12.07 5.12
N CYS A 184 -0.28 -11.27 6.12
CA CYS A 184 -1.24 -10.18 6.04
C CYS A 184 -0.48 -8.86 5.95
N THR A 185 -0.95 -7.95 5.09
CA THR A 185 -0.37 -6.63 4.88
C THR A 185 -1.44 -5.54 4.93
N ALA A 186 -1.09 -4.40 5.50
CA ALA A 186 -1.80 -3.14 5.40
C ALA A 186 -0.80 -1.97 5.30
N GLY A 187 -1.25 -0.80 4.87
CA GLY A 187 -0.35 0.30 4.53
C GLY A 187 -0.70 1.64 5.15
N ASN A 188 0.29 2.42 5.57
CA ASN A 188 0.10 3.83 5.92
C ASN A 188 0.96 4.70 5.01
N PHE A 189 0.31 5.60 4.26
CA PHE A 189 1.00 6.58 3.44
C PHE A 189 1.89 7.48 4.29
N GLN A 190 3.13 7.73 3.84
CA GLN A 190 4.08 8.60 4.54
C GLN A 190 4.25 9.89 3.75
N LEU A 191 4.15 11.03 4.41
CA LEU A 191 4.36 12.33 3.78
C LEU A 191 5.84 12.65 3.60
N ALA A 192 6.57 11.78 2.90
CA ALA A 192 7.99 11.95 2.66
C ALA A 192 8.28 13.26 1.89
N LYS A 193 9.30 14.01 2.33
CA LYS A 193 9.77 15.18 1.58
C LYS A 193 10.62 14.79 0.38
N CYS A 194 11.23 13.61 0.38
CA CYS A 194 11.99 13.09 -0.75
C CYS A 194 11.07 12.33 -1.71
N VAL A 195 11.13 12.68 -3.00
CA VAL A 195 10.48 11.95 -4.10
C VAL A 195 11.44 11.82 -5.28
N GLU A 196 11.76 10.58 -5.65
CA GLU A 196 12.75 10.23 -6.68
C GLU A 196 12.05 9.84 -7.98
N LYS A 197 12.25 10.61 -9.07
CA LYS A 197 11.48 10.51 -10.32
C LYS A 197 11.79 9.30 -11.20
N ASP A 198 12.93 8.64 -10.97
CA ASP A 198 13.42 7.49 -11.75
C ASP A 198 13.40 6.18 -10.96
N LYS A 199 12.44 6.07 -10.03
CA LYS A 199 12.30 4.95 -9.09
C LYS A 199 10.90 4.34 -9.17
N ILE A 200 10.68 3.25 -8.45
CA ILE A 200 9.43 2.49 -8.57
C ILE A 200 8.32 3.18 -7.77
N PRO A 201 7.11 3.42 -8.34
CA PRO A 201 5.98 3.92 -7.56
C PRO A 201 5.63 2.97 -6.41
N GLN A 202 5.33 3.52 -5.22
CA GLN A 202 5.23 2.73 -3.99
C GLN A 202 4.20 1.60 -4.05
N ARG A 203 3.12 1.80 -4.82
CA ARG A 203 2.04 0.82 -5.00
C ARG A 203 2.51 -0.52 -5.59
N PHE A 204 3.60 -0.53 -6.36
CA PHE A 204 4.18 -1.77 -6.87
C PHE A 204 4.78 -2.62 -5.75
N ALA A 205 5.38 -2.01 -4.72
CA ALA A 205 5.84 -2.74 -3.55
C ALA A 205 4.67 -3.29 -2.74
N CYS A 206 3.58 -2.54 -2.55
CA CYS A 206 2.36 -3.07 -1.93
C CYS A 206 1.85 -4.34 -2.66
N ARG A 207 1.85 -4.32 -4.00
CA ARG A 207 1.45 -5.48 -4.80
C ARG A 207 2.43 -6.64 -4.67
N ALA A 208 3.73 -6.34 -4.67
CA ALA A 208 4.80 -7.32 -4.51
C ALA A 208 4.74 -8.03 -3.15
N LEU A 209 4.37 -7.33 -2.07
CA LEU A 209 4.24 -7.96 -0.76
C LEU A 209 3.22 -9.11 -0.74
N LEU A 210 2.20 -9.07 -1.60
CA LEU A 210 1.23 -10.16 -1.69
C LEU A 210 1.83 -11.47 -2.24
N SER A 211 3.02 -11.44 -2.86
CA SER A 211 3.75 -12.65 -3.27
C SER A 211 4.80 -13.11 -2.25
N ALA A 212 5.05 -12.36 -1.18
CA ALA A 212 6.09 -12.69 -0.23
C ALA A 212 5.77 -13.94 0.60
N ALA A 213 6.63 -14.94 0.53
CA ALA A 213 6.48 -16.21 1.26
C ALA A 213 6.89 -16.13 2.75
N SER A 214 7.59 -15.07 3.14
CA SER A 214 8.05 -14.85 4.51
C SER A 214 8.31 -13.36 4.76
N VAL A 215 8.56 -12.98 6.01
CA VAL A 215 8.94 -11.60 6.38
C VAL A 215 10.28 -11.22 5.76
N GLU A 216 11.23 -12.15 5.71
CA GLU A 216 12.54 -11.92 5.09
C GLU A 216 12.37 -11.58 3.61
N LYS A 217 11.49 -12.29 2.90
CA LYS A 217 11.15 -11.99 1.51
C LYS A 217 10.40 -10.68 1.36
N ALA A 218 9.47 -10.37 2.28
CA ALA A 218 8.81 -9.07 2.30
C ALA A 218 9.83 -7.92 2.47
N VAL A 219 10.75 -8.04 3.42
CA VAL A 219 11.80 -7.05 3.66
C VAL A 219 12.77 -6.95 2.49
N ASP A 220 13.10 -8.06 1.82
CA ASP A 220 13.94 -8.05 0.60
C ASP A 220 13.26 -7.31 -0.56
N ILE A 221 11.96 -7.52 -0.77
CA ILE A 221 11.15 -6.75 -1.72
C ILE A 221 11.20 -5.25 -1.38
N LEU A 222 11.04 -4.90 -0.09
CA LEU A 222 11.00 -3.51 0.37
C LEU A 222 12.36 -2.81 0.39
N ARG A 223 13.46 -3.56 0.54
CA ARG A 223 14.83 -3.06 0.28
C ARG A 223 15.15 -2.93 -1.20
N THR A 224 14.24 -3.45 -2.05
CA THR A 224 14.30 -3.59 -3.49
C THR A 224 15.42 -4.50 -3.96
N GLY A 225 15.32 -5.79 -3.64
CA GLY A 225 16.19 -6.84 -4.21
C GLY A 225 16.33 -6.78 -5.74
N SER A 226 15.41 -6.11 -6.45
CA SER A 226 15.47 -5.79 -7.89
C SER A 226 16.54 -4.77 -8.31
N GLY A 227 17.19 -4.08 -7.37
CA GLY A 227 18.22 -3.06 -7.64
C GLY A 227 17.71 -1.66 -7.95
N VAL A 228 16.39 -1.43 -7.91
CA VAL A 228 15.77 -0.11 -8.12
C VAL A 228 14.87 0.21 -6.92
N GLY A 229 15.19 1.26 -6.18
CA GLY A 229 14.45 1.78 -5.02
C GLY A 229 13.02 2.26 -5.34
N LEU A 230 12.28 2.61 -4.29
CA LEU A 230 10.97 3.24 -4.39
C LEU A 230 11.10 4.74 -4.60
N ALA A 231 10.11 5.32 -5.29
CA ALA A 231 10.05 6.75 -5.59
C ALA A 231 9.69 7.59 -4.38
N THR A 232 8.94 7.04 -3.44
CA THR A 232 8.61 7.69 -2.18
C THR A 232 8.53 6.66 -1.08
N GLY A 233 8.43 7.12 0.16
CA GLY A 233 8.35 6.24 1.30
C GLY A 233 6.93 5.88 1.71
N TYR A 234 6.85 4.83 2.51
CA TYR A 234 5.60 4.20 2.92
C TYR A 234 5.84 3.36 4.17
N SER A 235 4.82 3.19 5.01
CA SER A 235 4.85 2.24 6.12
C SER A 235 4.05 1.01 5.77
N TYR A 236 4.74 -0.13 5.75
CA TYR A 236 4.17 -1.44 5.46
C TYR A 236 4.00 -2.21 6.76
N ASN A 237 2.74 -2.53 7.05
CA ASN A 237 2.36 -3.18 8.30
C ASN A 237 2.08 -4.65 8.04
N LEU A 238 2.84 -5.51 8.71
CA LEU A 238 2.88 -6.94 8.43
C LEU A 238 2.44 -7.74 9.65
N ALA A 239 1.62 -8.76 9.42
CA ALA A 239 1.38 -9.82 10.38
C ALA A 239 1.48 -11.16 9.67
N VAL A 240 2.25 -12.08 10.24
CA VAL A 240 2.39 -13.43 9.74
C VAL A 240 1.66 -14.40 10.65
N SER A 241 0.89 -15.30 10.05
CA SER A 241 0.30 -16.43 10.73
C SER A 241 0.49 -17.71 9.93
N THR A 242 1.51 -18.48 10.30
CA THR A 242 1.81 -19.78 9.69
C THR A 242 1.30 -20.94 10.55
N LYS A 243 1.10 -22.10 9.93
CA LYS A 243 0.71 -23.33 10.62
C LYS A 243 1.77 -23.83 11.60
N ASP A 244 3.04 -23.50 11.35
CA ASP A 244 4.19 -23.97 12.13
C ASP A 244 4.44 -23.13 13.40
N GLY A 245 3.63 -22.09 13.63
CA GLY A 245 3.68 -21.30 14.86
C GLY A 245 4.57 -20.06 14.79
N ASP A 246 5.27 -19.83 13.68
CA ASP A 246 6.05 -18.61 13.38
C ASP A 246 5.11 -17.43 13.11
N ASN A 247 4.43 -17.00 14.18
CA ASN A 247 3.56 -15.83 14.16
C ASN A 247 4.37 -14.61 14.61
N ALA A 248 4.43 -13.60 13.76
CA ALA A 248 5.20 -12.39 14.02
C ALA A 248 4.50 -11.17 13.43
N MET A 249 4.84 -9.99 13.95
CA MET A 249 4.27 -8.72 13.51
C MET A 249 5.38 -7.69 13.35
N TYR A 250 5.35 -6.96 12.24
CA TYR A 250 6.37 -5.98 11.92
C TYR A 250 5.75 -4.72 11.33
N SER A 251 6.19 -3.58 11.83
CA SER A 251 6.04 -2.31 11.13
C SER A 251 7.32 -2.05 10.35
N VAL A 252 7.21 -1.92 9.03
CA VAL A 252 8.37 -1.69 8.17
C VAL A 252 8.24 -0.33 7.50
N GLU A 253 9.05 0.61 7.95
CA GLU A 253 9.15 1.92 7.32
C GLU A 253 10.18 1.90 6.21
N VAL A 254 9.81 2.47 5.07
CA VAL A 254 10.66 2.52 3.88
C VAL A 254 10.72 3.95 3.40
N ALA A 255 11.90 4.42 3.02
CA ALA A 255 12.10 5.69 2.36
C ALA A 255 13.13 5.56 1.23
N PRO A 256 13.03 6.36 0.16
CA PRO A 256 14.11 6.49 -0.81
C PRO A 256 15.38 6.97 -0.10
N ALA A 257 16.53 6.42 -0.50
CA ALA A 257 17.83 6.98 -0.17
C ALA A 257 18.30 7.81 -1.38
N GLU A 258 18.57 9.09 -1.17
CA GLU A 258 19.01 10.00 -2.22
C GLU A 258 20.32 9.49 -2.86
N GLY A 259 20.33 9.37 -4.19
CA GLY A 259 21.50 8.89 -4.95
C GLY A 259 21.81 7.40 -4.83
N GLU A 260 21.08 6.64 -4.01
CA GLU A 260 21.31 5.22 -3.78
C GLU A 260 20.41 4.34 -4.64
N ALA A 261 20.87 3.14 -4.95
CA ALA A 261 20.08 2.17 -5.70
C ALA A 261 18.90 1.62 -4.88
N ARG A 262 19.12 1.39 -3.57
CA ARG A 262 18.20 0.71 -2.64
C ARG A 262 17.55 1.69 -1.66
N ASN A 263 16.51 1.23 -0.98
CA ASN A 263 15.80 2.03 0.02
C ASN A 263 16.47 2.01 1.41
N LEU A 264 16.22 3.07 2.18
CA LEU A 264 16.30 3.01 3.64
C LEU A 264 15.13 2.17 4.15
N VAL A 265 15.41 1.21 5.04
CA VAL A 265 14.39 0.33 5.60
C VAL A 265 14.62 0.20 7.10
N SER A 266 13.61 0.55 7.89
CA SER A 266 13.56 0.28 9.32
C SER A 266 12.52 -0.81 9.59
N VAL A 267 12.93 -1.85 10.31
CA VAL A 267 12.07 -2.99 10.65
C VAL A 267 11.85 -2.97 12.16
N HIS A 268 10.64 -2.62 12.57
CA HIS A 268 10.23 -2.63 13.97
C HIS A 268 9.40 -3.88 14.27
N ALA A 269 9.97 -4.81 15.05
CA ALA A 269 9.26 -5.97 15.54
C ALA A 269 8.28 -5.57 16.66
N VAL A 270 7.02 -5.95 16.52
CA VAL A 270 6.00 -5.76 17.57
C VAL A 270 6.00 -7.00 18.45
N GLU A 271 6.82 -7.00 19.49
CA GLU A 271 7.01 -8.12 20.41
C GLU A 271 5.73 -8.47 21.19
N PRO A 272 5.48 -9.76 21.49
CA PRO A 272 4.32 -10.17 22.26
C PRO A 272 4.44 -9.72 23.72
N GLY A 273 3.47 -8.93 24.17
CA GLY A 273 3.34 -8.52 25.58
C GLY A 273 2.61 -9.56 26.43
N GLU A 274 2.84 -9.51 27.75
CA GLU A 274 2.10 -10.33 28.71
C GLU A 274 0.62 -9.91 28.78
N VAL A 275 -0.25 -10.88 29.08
CA VAL A 275 -1.69 -10.63 29.29
C VAL A 275 -1.88 -9.54 30.34
N GLY A 276 -2.62 -8.48 29.99
CA GLY A 276 -2.88 -7.34 30.88
C GLY A 276 -1.80 -6.24 30.88
N SER A 277 -0.76 -6.36 30.05
CA SER A 277 0.23 -5.30 29.82
C SER A 277 -0.05 -4.51 28.53
N ALA A 278 0.69 -3.41 28.29
CA ALA A 278 0.65 -2.66 27.05
C ALA A 278 1.20 -3.51 25.87
N SER A 279 0.34 -4.36 25.32
CA SER A 279 0.66 -5.33 24.26
C SER A 279 0.31 -4.81 22.87
N SER A 280 0.17 -3.49 22.72
CA SER A 280 -0.29 -2.85 21.49
C SER A 280 0.71 -1.82 20.96
N TYR A 281 0.85 -1.80 19.64
CA TYR A 281 1.63 -0.80 18.90
C TYR A 281 0.73 -0.16 17.84
N ASN A 282 0.89 1.13 17.58
CA ASN A 282 0.10 1.84 16.57
C ASN A 282 1.01 2.55 15.58
N HIS A 283 0.61 2.54 14.30
CA HIS A 283 1.28 3.25 13.23
C HIS A 283 0.30 4.19 12.49
N TYR A 284 0.81 5.33 12.03
CA TYR A 284 0.05 6.43 11.41
C TYR A 284 0.77 6.92 10.13
N ASN A 285 0.53 8.17 9.70
CA ASN A 285 1.08 8.69 8.43
C ASN A 285 2.39 9.47 8.61
N MET A 286 3.16 9.15 9.66
CA MET A 286 4.47 9.73 9.96
C MET A 286 5.47 8.63 10.32
N TYR A 287 6.74 8.86 9.97
CA TYR A 287 7.83 7.98 10.35
C TYR A 287 8.06 8.01 11.86
N GLU A 288 8.24 6.84 12.45
CA GLU A 288 8.54 6.63 13.86
C GLU A 288 9.94 6.03 14.05
N HIS A 289 10.42 5.26 13.08
CA HIS A 289 11.64 4.44 13.18
C HIS A 289 12.69 4.74 12.11
N LEU A 290 12.35 5.52 11.08
CA LEU A 290 13.30 6.11 10.12
C LEU A 290 13.46 7.61 10.38
N ASP A 291 14.72 8.05 10.54
CA ASP A 291 15.08 9.46 10.54
C ASP A 291 15.19 9.96 9.09
N THR A 292 14.05 10.34 8.52
CA THR A 292 13.96 10.86 7.16
C THR A 292 13.09 12.13 7.12
N PRO A 293 13.44 13.13 6.30
CA PRO A 293 12.63 14.32 6.15
C PRO A 293 11.20 13.99 5.68
N SER A 294 10.21 14.45 6.44
CA SER A 294 8.78 14.31 6.14
C SER A 294 8.03 15.61 6.46
N TRP A 295 6.88 15.79 5.82
CA TRP A 295 5.91 16.83 6.19
C TRP A 295 5.18 16.41 7.45
N ARG A 296 4.85 17.41 8.27
CA ARG A 296 4.09 17.20 9.49
C ARG A 296 2.61 16.97 9.14
N ASP A 297 2.03 15.91 9.70
CA ASP A 297 0.59 15.61 9.58
C ASP A 297 -0.09 15.81 10.94
N LEU A 298 -0.78 16.94 11.11
CA LEU A 298 -1.48 17.27 12.36
C LEU A 298 -2.53 16.20 12.71
N SER A 299 -3.16 15.60 11.70
CA SER A 299 -4.08 14.48 11.85
C SER A 299 -3.40 13.29 12.55
N SER A 300 -2.21 12.86 12.10
CA SER A 300 -1.44 11.79 12.74
C SER A 300 -1.08 12.13 14.19
N GLU A 301 -0.68 13.36 14.47
CA GLU A 301 -0.38 13.81 15.84
C GLU A 301 -1.61 13.72 16.75
N HIS A 302 -2.77 14.20 16.29
CA HIS A 302 -4.02 14.10 17.04
C HIS A 302 -4.43 12.65 17.28
N ARG A 303 -4.30 11.79 16.26
CA ARG A 303 -4.60 10.35 16.36
C ARG A 303 -3.67 9.62 17.32
N LYS A 304 -2.38 9.96 17.33
CA LYS A 304 -1.38 9.46 18.27
C LYS A 304 -1.64 9.91 19.70
N ALA A 305 -1.92 11.21 19.91
CA ALA A 305 -2.27 11.75 21.22
C ALA A 305 -3.54 11.10 21.78
N ARG A 306 -4.55 10.89 20.92
CA ARG A 306 -5.78 10.19 21.29
C ARG A 306 -5.52 8.74 21.69
N ALA A 307 -4.66 8.02 20.97
CA ALA A 307 -4.29 6.66 21.36
C ALA A 307 -3.62 6.61 22.73
N GLY A 308 -2.74 7.57 23.03
CA GLY A 308 -2.15 7.72 24.36
C GLY A 308 -3.19 7.94 25.48
N ALA A 309 -4.28 8.66 25.18
CA ALA A 309 -5.35 8.93 26.15
C ALA A 309 -6.32 7.76 26.39
N VAL A 310 -6.44 6.81 25.46
CA VAL A 310 -7.37 5.66 25.57
C VAL A 310 -6.78 4.53 26.44
N GLY A 311 -5.48 4.56 26.73
CA GLY A 311 -4.79 3.52 27.48
C GLY A 311 -4.43 2.28 26.63
N PRO A 312 -3.73 1.29 27.20
CA PRO A 312 -3.27 0.13 26.45
C PRO A 312 -4.43 -0.72 25.94
N LEU A 313 -4.35 -1.14 24.68
CA LEU A 313 -5.32 -2.06 24.10
C LEU A 313 -4.90 -3.49 24.48
N SER A 314 -5.84 -4.28 25.03
CA SER A 314 -5.55 -5.61 25.56
C SER A 314 -6.40 -6.73 24.96
N SER A 315 -7.47 -6.38 24.25
CA SER A 315 -8.43 -7.31 23.71
C SER A 315 -8.92 -6.92 22.31
N LYS A 316 -9.52 -7.88 21.59
CA LYS A 316 -10.21 -7.63 20.32
C LYS A 316 -11.28 -6.55 20.45
N GLU A 317 -12.03 -6.58 21.55
CA GLU A 317 -13.09 -5.62 21.84
C GLU A 317 -12.53 -4.20 21.98
N ASP A 318 -11.38 -4.03 22.65
CA ASP A 318 -10.70 -2.75 22.80
C ASP A 318 -10.25 -2.21 21.44
N VAL A 319 -9.63 -3.08 20.63
CA VAL A 319 -9.20 -2.73 19.27
C VAL A 319 -10.40 -2.28 18.44
N LEU A 320 -11.50 -3.05 18.41
CA LEU A 320 -12.70 -2.68 17.66
C LEU A 320 -13.32 -1.35 18.14
N LYS A 321 -13.36 -1.12 19.46
CA LYS A 321 -13.85 0.14 20.04
C LYS A 321 -12.94 1.30 19.67
N PHE A 322 -11.63 1.11 19.70
CA PHE A 322 -10.65 2.11 19.30
C PHE A 322 -10.83 2.49 17.83
N MET A 323 -10.78 1.50 16.93
CA MET A 323 -10.93 1.71 15.47
C MET A 323 -12.29 2.35 15.12
N GLY A 324 -13.38 1.91 15.78
CA GLY A 324 -14.73 2.43 15.54
C GLY A 324 -15.01 3.82 16.12
N ARG A 325 -14.26 4.26 17.14
CA ARG A 325 -14.36 5.62 17.71
C ARG A 325 -13.52 6.65 16.96
N MET A 326 -12.48 6.21 16.24
CA MET A 326 -11.72 7.05 15.32
C MET A 326 -12.61 7.60 14.20
N ILE A 327 -13.53 6.77 13.70
CA ILE A 327 -14.48 7.12 12.61
C ILE A 327 -15.54 8.16 13.04
N ARG A 328 -15.87 8.28 14.34
CA ARG A 328 -17.04 9.08 14.80
C ARG A 328 -16.74 10.52 15.21
N ASN A 329 -15.47 10.94 15.24
CA ASN A 329 -15.08 12.27 15.74
C ASN A 329 -14.49 13.19 14.64
N MET A 330 -14.71 12.87 13.36
CA MET A 330 -14.39 13.77 12.23
C MET A 330 -15.64 14.48 11.70
N GLY A 331 -16.57 14.83 12.59
CA GLY A 331 -17.79 15.58 12.27
C GLY A 331 -17.88 16.86 13.07
#